data_AF-A0A199UXF0-F1
#
_entry.id   AF-A0A199UXF0-F1
#
_cell.length_a   1.000
_cell.length_b   1.000
_cell.length_c   1.000
_cell.angle_alpha   90.00
_cell.angle_beta   90.00
_cell.angle_gamma   90.00
#
_symmetry.space_group_name_H-M   'P 1'
#
loop_
_entity.id
_entity.type
_entity.pdbx_description
1 polymer ?
#
loop_
_entity_poly.entity_id
_entity_poly.type
_entity_poly.pdbx_seq_one_letter_code
_entity_poly.pdbx_strand_id
1 'polypeptide(L)'
;MRKPRELRQEKRAMELVQQDEEALVKLENAAIERSKAVDSAVLGKYSIWRRDNENENTDIKVRFMRDQIIMARVFSVIAKSKNKLDLYQELLNRIKESQRAVGEANADSDLHHSSPDKTKAMGQVLSKARQELYDCKVITQRLRGMLQSADEQVRSLKKQSTFLSQLAAKTIPNGIHCLSMRLTIDYYLLPPEQRKFPRSENLENPNLYHYALFSDNVLAASVVVNSTIMNAMEPEKHVFHLVTDKLNFGAMNMWFLLNPPGKATIHVENVDDFKWLNSSYCPVLRQLESAAMKEYYFTSDHRSTLSAGSSNLKYRNPKYLSMLNHLRFYLPQVYPKLDKILFLDDDIVVQKDLTALWSVDLNGNVNGAVETCGESFHRFDKYLNFSNPHIAQNFDPNACGWAYGMNIFDLKAWKKKDITGIYHRWQNMNEDRVLWKLEHFRRAY
;
A
#
# COMPACT_ATOMS: atom_id res chain seq x y z
N MET A 1 -43.27 1.66 -12.24
CA MET A 1 -43.09 2.19 -10.86
C MET A 1 -41.78 3.01 -10.69
N ARG A 2 -41.50 4.02 -11.52
CA ARG A 2 -40.29 4.88 -11.39
C ARG A 2 -40.56 6.29 -10.81
N LYS A 3 -41.82 6.76 -10.84
CA LYS A 3 -42.27 8.08 -10.35
C LYS A 3 -41.94 8.40 -8.87
N PRO A 4 -41.94 7.46 -7.90
CA PRO A 4 -41.76 7.84 -6.49
C PRO A 4 -40.34 8.30 -6.12
N ARG A 5 -39.33 7.91 -6.92
CA ARG A 5 -37.91 8.17 -6.63
C ARG A 5 -37.47 9.56 -7.13
N GLU A 6 -37.99 9.97 -8.28
CA GLU A 6 -37.81 11.32 -8.86
C GLU A 6 -38.53 12.38 -8.02
N LEU A 7 -39.78 12.10 -7.60
CA LEU A 7 -40.53 12.98 -6.69
C LEU A 7 -39.83 13.15 -5.32
N ARG A 8 -39.15 12.11 -4.80
CA ARG A 8 -38.34 12.23 -3.57
C ARG A 8 -37.04 13.02 -3.76
N GLN A 9 -36.45 12.98 -4.96
CA GLN A 9 -35.29 13.81 -5.30
C GLN A 9 -35.69 15.28 -5.49
N GLU A 10 -36.83 15.56 -6.11
CA GLU A 10 -37.37 16.93 -6.23
C GLU A 10 -37.77 17.50 -4.87
N LYS A 11 -38.39 16.70 -3.99
CA LYS A 11 -38.73 17.14 -2.62
C LYS A 11 -37.48 17.46 -1.79
N ARG A 12 -36.43 16.63 -1.89
CA ARG A 12 -35.12 16.92 -1.24
C ARG A 12 -34.42 18.12 -1.84
N ALA A 13 -34.56 18.34 -3.15
CA ALA A 13 -34.03 19.53 -3.82
C ALA A 13 -34.78 20.80 -3.39
N MET A 14 -36.09 20.74 -3.14
CA MET A 14 -36.89 21.86 -2.60
C MET A 14 -36.66 22.11 -1.11
N GLU A 15 -36.43 21.08 -0.29
CA GLU A 15 -36.05 21.22 1.12
C GLU A 15 -34.65 21.86 1.29
N LEU A 16 -33.75 21.68 0.31
CA LEU A 16 -32.47 22.40 0.23
C LEU A 16 -32.60 23.88 -0.18
N VAL A 17 -33.75 24.31 -0.70
CA VAL A 17 -34.00 25.69 -1.15
C VAL A 17 -34.42 26.61 0.02
N GLN A 18 -34.76 26.05 1.18
CA GLN A 18 -35.11 26.81 2.40
C GLN A 18 -34.00 26.82 3.48
N GLN A 19 -32.73 26.69 3.09
CA GLN A 19 -31.62 26.75 4.05
C GLN A 19 -30.97 28.13 4.10
N ASP A 20 -30.99 28.66 5.33
CA ASP A 20 -30.31 29.85 5.83
C ASP A 20 -28.90 30.03 5.23
N GLU A 21 -28.52 31.25 4.87
CA GLU A 21 -27.21 31.56 4.25
C GLU A 21 -26.05 31.01 5.09
N GLU A 22 -26.21 30.91 6.41
CA GLU A 22 -25.23 30.37 7.35
C GLU A 22 -24.99 28.85 7.19
N ALA A 23 -26.03 28.07 6.88
CA ALA A 23 -25.91 26.63 6.62
C ALA A 23 -25.18 26.37 5.29
N LEU A 24 -25.38 27.27 4.34
CA LEU A 24 -24.77 27.22 3.01
C LEU A 24 -23.26 27.52 3.08
N VAL A 25 -22.86 28.52 3.88
CA VAL A 25 -21.45 28.83 4.17
C VAL A 25 -20.77 27.69 4.94
N LYS A 26 -21.45 27.04 5.89
CA LYS A 26 -20.91 25.86 6.59
C LYS A 26 -20.68 24.67 5.64
N LEU A 27 -21.60 24.43 4.72
CA LEU A 27 -21.44 23.40 3.68
C LEU A 27 -20.30 23.73 2.70
N GLU A 28 -20.14 25.00 2.33
CA GLU A 28 -19.03 25.46 1.48
C GLU A 28 -17.68 25.33 2.18
N ASN A 29 -17.56 25.80 3.43
CA ASN A 29 -16.35 25.63 4.22
C ASN A 29 -16.03 24.15 4.46
N ALA A 30 -17.04 23.31 4.70
CA ALA A 30 -16.85 21.87 4.78
C ALA A 30 -16.43 21.25 3.44
N ALA A 31 -16.91 21.75 2.30
CA ALA A 31 -16.49 21.31 0.97
C ALA A 31 -15.05 21.76 0.64
N ILE A 32 -14.65 22.97 1.06
CA ILE A 32 -13.29 23.51 0.92
C ILE A 32 -12.31 22.73 1.81
N GLU A 33 -12.64 22.46 3.07
CA GLU A 33 -11.82 21.61 3.93
C GLU A 33 -11.74 20.17 3.40
N ARG A 34 -12.82 19.66 2.79
CA ARG A 34 -12.81 18.35 2.12
C ARG A 34 -11.97 18.34 0.84
N SER A 35 -11.96 19.42 0.06
CA SER A 35 -11.13 19.53 -1.15
C SER A 35 -9.65 19.66 -0.81
N LYS A 36 -9.29 20.28 0.34
CA LYS A 36 -7.94 20.21 0.90
C LYS A 36 -7.51 18.78 1.26
N ALA A 37 -8.42 17.89 1.66
CA ALA A 37 -8.10 16.46 1.84
C ALA A 37 -7.97 15.68 0.50
N VAL A 38 -8.41 16.28 -0.60
CA VAL A 38 -8.20 15.77 -1.97
C VAL A 38 -6.80 16.13 -2.49
N ASP A 39 -5.95 16.78 -1.67
CA ASP A 39 -4.63 17.22 -2.10
C ASP A 39 -3.80 16.10 -2.75
N SER A 40 -3.11 16.56 -3.77
CA SER A 40 -2.36 15.94 -4.85
C SER A 40 -1.11 15.14 -4.41
N ALA A 41 -0.83 15.06 -3.11
CA ALA A 41 0.48 14.67 -2.59
C ALA A 41 0.87 13.18 -2.77
N VAL A 42 -0.06 12.29 -3.17
CA VAL A 42 0.26 10.84 -3.29
C VAL A 42 0.21 10.32 -4.73
N LEU A 43 -0.24 11.12 -5.71
CA LEU A 43 -0.28 10.70 -7.12
C LEU A 43 0.77 11.40 -8.01
N GLY A 44 1.36 12.52 -7.58
CA GLY A 44 2.38 13.23 -8.37
C GLY A 44 3.73 12.51 -8.52
N LYS A 45 3.93 11.33 -7.93
CA LYS A 45 5.24 10.62 -7.97
C LYS A 45 5.21 9.20 -8.53
N TYR A 46 4.04 8.61 -8.83
CA TYR A 46 3.95 7.20 -9.24
C TYR A 46 3.01 6.91 -10.42
N SER A 47 2.78 7.88 -11.29
CA SER A 47 2.25 7.61 -12.63
C SER A 47 3.38 7.72 -13.65
N ILE A 48 4.02 6.59 -13.98
CA ILE A 48 4.96 6.48 -15.11
C ILE A 48 4.32 6.96 -16.44
N TRP A 49 2.98 7.00 -16.48
CA TRP A 49 2.17 7.41 -17.63
C TRP A 49 1.73 8.87 -17.64
N ARG A 50 2.07 9.66 -16.62
CA ARG A 50 1.82 11.11 -16.60
C ARG A 50 3.15 11.82 -16.45
N ARG A 51 3.70 12.28 -17.57
CA ARG A 51 4.66 13.39 -17.54
C ARG A 51 3.85 14.62 -17.20
N ASP A 52 3.92 15.06 -15.95
CA ASP A 52 3.50 16.41 -15.63
C ASP A 52 4.46 17.34 -16.37
N ASN A 53 4.01 17.86 -17.52
CA ASN A 53 4.74 18.88 -18.25
C ASN A 53 4.65 20.18 -17.43
N GLU A 54 5.77 20.62 -16.89
CA GLU A 54 5.93 21.82 -16.05
C GLU A 54 5.66 23.16 -16.77
N ASN A 55 5.10 23.16 -17.98
CA ASN A 55 4.76 24.39 -18.71
C ASN A 55 3.30 24.81 -18.42
N GLU A 56 3.14 25.79 -17.54
CA GLU A 56 1.86 26.34 -17.05
C GLU A 56 0.88 26.86 -18.14
N ASN A 57 1.31 26.97 -19.41
CA ASN A 57 0.59 27.64 -20.49
C ASN A 57 0.26 26.77 -21.72
N THR A 58 0.39 25.45 -21.64
CA THR A 58 0.20 24.58 -22.82
C THR A 58 -1.25 24.18 -23.11
N ASP A 59 -2.21 24.47 -22.23
CA ASP A 59 -3.59 23.98 -22.31
C ASP A 59 -4.66 25.09 -22.22
N ILE A 60 -4.29 26.35 -22.47
CA ILE A 60 -5.19 27.51 -22.35
C ILE A 60 -6.44 27.33 -23.23
N LYS A 61 -6.27 26.92 -24.50
CA LYS A 61 -7.38 26.72 -25.43
C LYS A 61 -8.22 25.51 -25.02
N VAL A 62 -7.59 24.43 -24.56
CA VAL A 62 -8.29 23.25 -24.02
C VAL A 62 -9.16 23.63 -22.82
N ARG A 63 -8.62 24.36 -21.83
CA ARG A 63 -9.37 24.85 -20.67
C ARG A 63 -10.54 25.74 -21.11
N PHE A 64 -10.28 26.71 -22.00
CA PHE A 64 -11.32 27.60 -22.49
C PHE A 64 -12.49 26.85 -23.16
N MET A 65 -12.19 25.85 -24.00
CA MET A 65 -13.23 25.02 -24.62
C MET A 65 -14.01 24.20 -23.59
N ARG A 66 -13.32 23.65 -22.56
CA ARG A 66 -13.97 22.93 -21.46
C ARG A 66 -14.90 23.86 -20.66
N ASP A 67 -14.49 25.08 -20.39
CA ASP A 67 -15.30 26.09 -19.70
C ASP A 67 -16.55 26.47 -20.49
N GLN A 68 -16.40 26.65 -21.81
CA GLN A 68 -17.54 26.88 -22.71
C GLN A 68 -18.54 25.72 -22.68
N ILE A 69 -18.06 24.46 -22.65
CA ILE A 69 -18.92 23.28 -22.54
C ILE A 69 -19.65 23.26 -21.18
N ILE A 70 -18.97 23.60 -20.08
CA ILE A 70 -19.59 23.69 -18.75
C ILE A 70 -20.69 24.75 -18.75
N MET A 71 -20.42 25.95 -19.27
CA MET A 71 -21.41 27.02 -19.34
C MET A 71 -22.58 26.66 -20.26
N ALA A 72 -22.33 25.98 -21.38
CA ALA A 72 -23.38 25.52 -22.28
C ALA A 72 -24.31 24.49 -21.60
N ARG A 73 -23.75 23.60 -20.75
CA ARG A 73 -24.55 22.67 -19.94
C ARG A 73 -25.40 23.38 -18.89
N VAL A 74 -24.90 24.47 -18.30
CA VAL A 74 -25.71 25.29 -17.38
C VAL A 74 -26.86 25.94 -18.13
N PHE A 75 -26.58 26.63 -19.24
CA PHE A 75 -27.61 27.31 -20.01
C PHE A 75 -28.61 26.34 -20.65
N SER A 76 -28.22 25.12 -21.03
CA SER A 76 -29.15 24.15 -21.61
C SER A 76 -30.23 23.74 -20.59
N VAL A 77 -29.83 23.50 -19.34
CA VAL A 77 -30.79 23.20 -18.27
C VAL A 77 -31.74 24.38 -18.05
N ILE A 78 -31.21 25.61 -18.00
CA ILE A 78 -32.03 26.83 -17.80
C ILE A 78 -32.99 27.04 -18.99
N ALA A 79 -32.51 26.84 -20.22
CA ALA A 79 -33.32 26.91 -21.44
C ALA A 79 -34.49 25.91 -21.39
N LYS A 80 -34.21 24.67 -20.95
CA LYS A 80 -35.23 23.64 -20.75
C LYS A 80 -36.25 24.04 -19.68
N SER A 81 -35.84 24.61 -18.55
CA SER A 81 -36.77 25.05 -17.50
C SER A 81 -37.62 26.25 -17.91
N LYS A 82 -37.11 27.14 -18.78
CA LYS A 82 -37.85 28.28 -19.33
C LYS A 82 -38.60 27.96 -20.63
N ASN A 83 -38.70 26.68 -21.00
CA ASN A 83 -39.37 26.17 -22.19
C ASN A 83 -38.86 26.75 -23.53
N LYS A 84 -37.59 27.17 -23.59
CA LYS A 84 -36.92 27.62 -24.83
C LYS A 84 -36.29 26.44 -25.54
N LEU A 85 -37.12 25.66 -26.25
CA LEU A 85 -36.72 24.38 -26.85
C LEU A 85 -35.69 24.54 -27.98
N ASP A 86 -35.78 25.59 -28.80
CA ASP A 86 -34.85 25.83 -29.91
C ASP A 86 -33.42 26.09 -29.40
N LEU A 87 -33.30 26.97 -28.40
CA LEU A 87 -32.02 27.29 -27.77
C LEU A 87 -31.45 26.09 -27.00
N TYR A 88 -32.31 25.28 -26.38
CA TYR A 88 -31.89 24.04 -25.72
C TYR A 88 -31.29 23.04 -26.71
N GLN A 89 -31.94 22.81 -27.86
CA GLN A 89 -31.43 21.91 -28.89
C GLN A 89 -30.14 22.45 -29.51
N GLU A 90 -30.07 23.75 -29.77
CA GLU A 90 -28.87 24.41 -30.29
C GLU A 90 -27.67 24.25 -29.35
N LEU A 91 -27.87 24.46 -28.04
CA LEU A 91 -26.83 24.24 -27.02
C LEU A 91 -26.38 22.77 -26.94
N LEU A 92 -27.31 21.81 -27.00
CA LEU A 92 -26.95 20.38 -27.00
C LEU A 92 -26.12 19.97 -28.22
N ASN A 93 -26.48 20.48 -29.40
CA ASN A 93 -25.74 20.23 -30.63
C ASN A 93 -24.31 20.78 -30.53
N ARG A 94 -24.16 22.02 -30.05
CA ARG A 94 -22.83 22.63 -29.83
C ARG A 94 -22.02 21.89 -28.78
N ILE A 95 -22.63 21.44 -27.68
CA ILE A 95 -21.95 20.62 -26.68
C ILE A 95 -21.36 19.35 -27.33
N LYS A 96 -22.16 18.63 -28.12
CA LYS A 96 -21.73 17.39 -28.78
C LYS A 96 -20.59 17.63 -29.77
N GLU A 97 -20.64 18.72 -30.54
CA GLU A 97 -19.58 19.10 -31.48
C GLU A 97 -18.28 19.47 -30.75
N SER A 98 -18.35 20.34 -29.74
CA SER A 98 -17.18 20.77 -28.98
C SER A 98 -16.57 19.62 -28.16
N GLN A 99 -17.39 18.72 -27.61
CA GLN A 99 -16.88 17.52 -26.93
C GLN A 99 -16.10 16.59 -27.87
N ARG A 100 -16.58 16.40 -29.11
CA ARG A 100 -15.86 15.61 -30.12
C ARG A 100 -14.56 16.27 -30.56
N ALA A 101 -14.55 17.60 -30.66
CA ALA A 101 -13.35 18.36 -31.03
C ALA A 101 -12.28 18.37 -29.92
N VAL A 102 -12.70 18.42 -28.64
CA VAL A 102 -11.78 18.36 -27.48
C VAL A 102 -11.30 16.93 -27.23
N GLY A 103 -12.15 15.91 -27.36
CA GLY A 103 -11.75 14.51 -27.20
C GLY A 103 -11.00 14.23 -25.90
N GLU A 104 -9.83 13.59 -26.02
CA GLU A 104 -8.89 13.31 -24.92
C GLU A 104 -7.69 14.29 -24.88
N ALA A 105 -7.78 15.42 -25.58
CA ALA A 105 -6.71 16.42 -25.64
C ALA A 105 -6.36 16.96 -24.25
N ASN A 106 -5.07 16.95 -23.92
CA ASN A 106 -4.54 17.46 -22.66
C ASN A 106 -3.65 18.69 -22.86
N ALA A 107 -3.13 18.91 -24.07
CA ALA A 107 -2.47 20.14 -24.48
C ALA A 107 -3.14 20.75 -25.72
N ASP A 108 -2.92 22.04 -25.96
CA ASP A 108 -3.44 22.80 -27.10
C ASP A 108 -2.94 22.25 -28.44
N SER A 109 -1.78 21.58 -28.45
CA SER A 109 -1.24 20.86 -29.61
C SER A 109 -2.08 19.65 -30.03
N ASP A 110 -2.83 19.06 -29.11
CA ASP A 110 -3.59 17.84 -29.32
C ASP A 110 -4.99 18.14 -29.90
N LEU A 111 -5.36 19.42 -29.97
CA LEU A 111 -6.66 19.86 -30.45
C LEU A 111 -6.80 19.64 -31.95
N HIS A 112 -7.97 19.18 -32.36
CA HIS A 112 -8.31 19.02 -33.77
C HIS A 112 -8.26 20.37 -34.50
N HIS A 113 -7.88 20.40 -35.78
CA HIS A 113 -7.77 21.64 -36.57
C HIS A 113 -9.08 22.44 -36.64
N SER A 114 -10.24 21.78 -36.51
CA SER A 114 -11.56 22.43 -36.49
C SER A 114 -11.92 23.08 -35.15
N SER A 115 -11.08 22.97 -34.11
CA SER A 115 -11.37 23.45 -32.77
C SER A 115 -11.63 24.96 -32.69
N PRO A 116 -10.89 25.85 -33.40
CA PRO A 116 -11.18 27.29 -33.40
C PRO A 116 -12.59 27.63 -33.90
N ASP A 117 -13.05 26.94 -34.95
CA ASP A 117 -14.40 27.14 -35.50
C ASP A 117 -15.48 26.69 -34.53
N LYS A 118 -15.26 25.57 -33.83
CA LYS A 118 -16.18 25.07 -32.79
C LYS A 118 -16.25 26.00 -31.58
N THR A 119 -15.11 26.56 -31.17
CA THR A 119 -15.02 27.56 -30.10
C THR A 119 -15.80 28.83 -30.45
N LYS A 120 -15.67 29.31 -31.70
CA LYS A 120 -16.40 30.49 -32.18
C LYS A 120 -17.90 30.24 -32.25
N ALA A 121 -18.31 29.09 -32.81
CA ALA A 121 -19.72 28.70 -32.90
C ALA A 121 -20.38 28.54 -31.52
N MET A 122 -19.68 27.91 -30.56
CA MET A 122 -20.15 27.81 -29.18
C MET A 122 -20.27 29.19 -28.52
N GLY A 123 -19.28 30.07 -28.72
CA GLY A 123 -19.29 31.44 -28.18
C GLY A 123 -20.49 32.28 -28.64
N GLN A 124 -20.91 32.14 -29.91
CA GLN A 124 -22.09 32.83 -30.44
C GLN A 124 -23.38 32.39 -29.73
N VAL A 125 -23.57 31.08 -29.57
CA VAL A 125 -24.76 30.53 -28.89
C VAL A 125 -24.76 30.86 -27.40
N LEU A 126 -23.60 30.83 -26.74
CA LEU A 126 -23.46 31.25 -25.35
C LEU A 126 -23.77 32.73 -25.15
N SER A 127 -23.38 33.60 -26.08
CA SER A 127 -23.70 35.03 -26.03
C SER A 127 -25.21 35.26 -26.11
N LYS A 128 -25.88 34.59 -27.05
CA LYS A 128 -27.35 34.60 -27.18
C LYS A 128 -28.03 34.07 -25.90
N ALA A 129 -27.57 32.93 -25.40
CA ALA A 129 -28.09 32.35 -24.16
C ALA A 129 -27.90 33.27 -22.95
N ARG A 130 -26.78 33.99 -22.87
CA ARG A 130 -26.52 34.96 -21.81
C ARG A 130 -27.49 36.14 -21.86
N GLN A 131 -27.76 36.70 -23.03
CA GLN A 131 -28.74 37.80 -23.15
C GLN A 131 -30.15 37.38 -22.71
N GLU A 132 -30.53 36.13 -23.02
CA GLU A 132 -31.89 35.63 -22.85
C GLU A 132 -32.17 34.91 -21.52
N LEU A 133 -31.15 34.35 -20.87
CA LEU A 133 -31.29 33.42 -19.75
C LEU A 133 -30.42 33.76 -18.54
N TYR A 134 -29.60 34.82 -18.59
CA TYR A 134 -28.67 35.11 -17.51
C TYR A 134 -29.37 35.54 -16.23
N ASP A 135 -29.13 34.74 -15.18
CA ASP A 135 -29.50 35.03 -13.81
C ASP A 135 -28.33 34.53 -12.95
N CYS A 136 -27.63 35.47 -12.30
CA CYS A 136 -26.44 35.17 -11.53
C CYS A 136 -26.72 34.16 -10.40
N LYS A 137 -27.87 34.26 -9.72
CA LYS A 137 -28.22 33.38 -8.60
C LYS A 137 -28.48 31.96 -9.09
N VAL A 138 -29.27 31.81 -10.16
CA VAL A 138 -29.60 30.50 -10.75
C VAL A 138 -28.36 29.82 -11.33
N ILE A 139 -27.51 30.57 -12.04
CA ILE A 139 -26.26 30.06 -12.63
C ILE A 139 -25.31 29.59 -11.53
N THR A 140 -25.10 30.41 -10.49
CA THR A 140 -24.21 30.09 -9.37
C THR A 140 -24.68 28.84 -8.63
N GLN A 141 -25.98 28.73 -8.32
CA GLN A 141 -26.55 27.54 -7.70
C GLN A 141 -26.36 26.28 -8.57
N ARG A 142 -26.50 26.40 -9.89
CA ARG A 142 -26.31 25.28 -10.81
C ARG A 142 -24.86 24.83 -10.91
N LEU A 143 -23.93 25.78 -11.05
CA LEU A 143 -22.49 25.50 -11.06
C LEU A 143 -22.06 24.84 -9.74
N ARG A 144 -22.57 25.31 -8.60
CA ARG A 144 -22.32 24.70 -7.29
C ARG A 144 -22.81 23.25 -7.22
N GLY A 145 -24.02 22.97 -7.71
CA GLY A 145 -24.54 21.60 -7.77
C GLY A 145 -23.75 20.68 -8.71
N MET A 146 -23.28 21.21 -9.85
CA MET A 146 -22.39 20.47 -10.77
C MET A 146 -21.03 20.17 -10.13
N LEU A 147 -20.45 21.13 -9.41
CA LEU A 147 -19.19 20.98 -8.69
C LEU A 147 -19.30 19.90 -7.60
N GLN A 148 -20.36 19.94 -6.78
CA GLN A 148 -20.61 18.92 -5.75
C GLN A 148 -20.77 17.52 -6.36
N SER A 149 -21.55 17.39 -7.44
CA SER A 149 -21.72 16.10 -8.13
C SER A 149 -20.41 15.58 -8.74
N ALA A 150 -19.58 16.46 -9.30
CA ALA A 150 -18.27 16.09 -9.85
C ALA A 150 -17.31 15.65 -8.74
N ASP A 151 -17.29 16.37 -7.60
CA ASP A 151 -16.48 16.00 -6.43
C ASP A 151 -16.88 14.62 -5.88
N GLU A 152 -18.18 14.34 -5.76
CA GLU A 152 -18.66 13.02 -5.34
C GLU A 152 -18.25 11.89 -6.30
N GLN A 153 -18.28 12.14 -7.62
CA GLN A 153 -17.82 11.18 -8.63
C GLN A 153 -16.31 10.92 -8.53
N VAL A 154 -15.50 11.98 -8.45
CA VAL A 154 -14.04 11.88 -8.27
C VAL A 154 -13.73 11.08 -7.00
N ARG A 155 -14.45 11.34 -5.92
CA ARG A 155 -14.28 10.60 -4.66
C ARG A 155 -14.62 9.13 -4.79
N SER A 156 -15.72 8.79 -5.49
CA SER A 156 -16.10 7.39 -5.75
C SER A 156 -15.02 6.67 -6.56
N LEU A 157 -14.52 7.30 -7.62
CA LEU A 157 -13.46 6.75 -8.47
C LEU A 157 -12.14 6.61 -7.69
N LYS A 158 -11.77 7.58 -6.86
CA LYS A 158 -10.56 7.50 -6.00
C LYS A 158 -10.65 6.33 -5.02
N LYS A 159 -11.83 6.07 -4.44
CA LYS A 159 -12.06 4.89 -3.59
C LYS A 159 -11.88 3.58 -4.37
N GLN A 160 -12.47 3.48 -5.56
CA GLN A 160 -12.34 2.29 -6.41
C GLN A 160 -10.88 2.06 -6.85
N SER A 161 -10.19 3.12 -7.29
CA SER A 161 -8.77 3.06 -7.66
C SER A 161 -7.91 2.59 -6.48
N THR A 162 -8.10 3.17 -5.29
CA THR A 162 -7.37 2.76 -4.08
C THR A 162 -7.61 1.29 -3.75
N PHE A 163 -8.85 0.81 -3.86
CA PHE A 163 -9.20 -0.59 -3.64
C PHE A 163 -8.52 -1.52 -4.66
N LEU A 164 -8.57 -1.18 -5.95
CA LEU A 164 -7.96 -1.99 -7.01
C LEU A 164 -6.43 -2.03 -6.89
N SER A 165 -5.79 -0.90 -6.57
CA SER A 165 -4.34 -0.86 -6.31
C SER A 165 -3.96 -1.75 -5.13
N GLN A 166 -4.77 -1.76 -4.06
CA GLN A 166 -4.53 -2.66 -2.93
C GLN A 166 -4.76 -4.12 -3.28
N LEU A 167 -5.78 -4.43 -4.09
CA LEU A 167 -6.04 -5.79 -4.56
C LEU A 167 -4.84 -6.27 -5.39
N ALA A 168 -4.43 -5.51 -6.40
CA ALA A 168 -3.30 -5.84 -7.26
C ALA A 168 -1.99 -6.02 -6.48
N ALA A 169 -1.73 -5.19 -5.46
CA ALA A 169 -0.54 -5.32 -4.61
C ALA A 169 -0.58 -6.54 -3.68
N LYS A 170 -1.75 -7.15 -3.44
CA LYS A 170 -1.94 -8.28 -2.51
C LYS A 170 -2.16 -9.61 -3.23
N THR A 171 -2.73 -9.60 -4.43
CA THR A 171 -3.02 -10.82 -5.18
C THR A 171 -1.76 -11.43 -5.75
N ILE A 172 -1.57 -12.73 -5.53
CA ILE A 172 -0.54 -13.51 -6.21
C ILE A 172 -1.01 -13.75 -7.66
N PRO A 173 -0.20 -13.46 -8.68
CA PRO A 173 -0.52 -13.82 -10.06
C PRO A 173 -0.87 -15.30 -10.18
N ASN A 174 -1.93 -15.62 -10.93
CA ASN A 174 -2.43 -17.00 -11.06
C ASN A 174 -1.34 -18.01 -11.46
N GLY A 175 -0.38 -17.62 -12.32
CA GLY A 175 0.73 -18.49 -12.70
C GLY A 175 1.63 -18.88 -11.52
N ILE A 176 1.94 -17.95 -10.63
CA ILE A 176 2.75 -18.22 -9.43
C ILE A 176 1.97 -19.10 -8.45
N HIS A 177 0.66 -18.83 -8.29
CA HIS A 177 -0.19 -19.66 -7.46
C HIS A 177 -0.27 -21.11 -7.97
N CYS A 178 -0.45 -21.31 -9.28
CA CYS A 178 -0.43 -22.63 -9.90
C CYS A 178 0.91 -23.35 -9.72
N LEU A 179 2.03 -22.62 -9.82
CA LEU A 179 3.36 -23.17 -9.56
C LEU A 179 3.46 -23.72 -8.12
N SER A 180 3.09 -22.91 -7.12
CA SER A 180 3.11 -23.35 -5.71
C SER A 180 2.23 -24.57 -5.47
N MET A 181 1.01 -24.61 -6.05
CA MET A 181 0.12 -25.76 -5.92
C MET A 181 0.73 -27.02 -6.54
N ARG A 182 1.29 -26.91 -7.76
CA ARG A 182 1.90 -28.05 -8.45
C ARG A 182 3.10 -28.61 -7.67
N LEU A 183 4.00 -27.74 -7.24
CA LEU A 183 5.16 -28.13 -6.42
C LEU A 183 4.72 -28.80 -5.11
N THR A 184 3.65 -28.31 -4.48
CA THR A 184 3.10 -28.92 -3.26
C THR A 184 2.58 -30.32 -3.52
N ILE A 185 1.83 -30.53 -4.61
CA ILE A 185 1.34 -31.85 -5.00
C ILE A 185 2.53 -32.79 -5.24
N ASP A 186 3.51 -32.36 -6.03
CA ASP A 186 4.69 -33.15 -6.36
C ASP A 186 5.47 -33.55 -5.09
N TYR A 187 5.61 -32.64 -4.11
CA TYR A 187 6.25 -32.94 -2.82
C TYR A 187 5.57 -34.07 -2.06
N TYR A 188 4.24 -33.99 -1.94
CA TYR A 188 3.48 -34.98 -1.17
C TYR A 188 3.32 -36.31 -1.90
N LEU A 189 3.57 -36.36 -3.21
CA LEU A 189 3.67 -37.59 -3.99
C LEU A 189 5.04 -38.28 -3.87
N LEU A 190 6.11 -37.55 -3.54
CA LEU A 190 7.44 -38.15 -3.35
C LEU A 190 7.48 -39.09 -2.12
N PRO A 191 8.21 -40.21 -2.17
CA PRO A 191 8.48 -41.03 -0.98
C PRO A 191 9.23 -40.25 0.10
N PRO A 192 8.99 -40.50 1.41
CA PRO A 192 9.64 -39.77 2.50
C PRO A 192 11.18 -39.78 2.46
N GLU A 193 11.78 -40.82 1.91
CA GLU A 193 13.23 -40.95 1.76
C GLU A 193 13.80 -39.92 0.78
N GLN A 194 13.01 -39.55 -0.24
CA GLN A 194 13.38 -38.59 -1.28
C GLN A 194 13.07 -37.14 -0.87
N ARG A 195 12.39 -36.93 0.27
CA ARG A 195 12.09 -35.59 0.80
C ARG A 195 13.20 -35.03 1.69
N LYS A 196 14.31 -35.75 1.85
CA LYS A 196 15.41 -35.36 2.74
C LYS A 196 16.45 -34.56 1.99
N PHE A 197 16.81 -33.40 2.52
CA PHE A 197 17.97 -32.65 2.05
C PHE A 197 19.28 -33.31 2.51
N PRO A 198 20.35 -33.24 1.70
CA PRO A 198 21.67 -33.71 2.10
C PRO A 198 22.30 -32.77 3.15
N ARG A 199 23.37 -33.23 3.80
CA ARG A 199 24.23 -32.44 4.71
C ARG A 199 23.52 -31.89 5.96
N SER A 200 22.58 -32.66 6.51
CA SER A 200 21.87 -32.29 7.75
C SER A 200 22.82 -32.10 8.95
N GLU A 201 24.00 -32.71 8.93
CA GLU A 201 25.05 -32.55 9.94
C GLU A 201 25.57 -31.10 10.05
N ASN A 202 25.40 -30.30 9.00
CA ASN A 202 25.86 -28.91 8.96
C ASN A 202 24.90 -27.93 9.65
N LEU A 203 23.65 -28.33 9.93
CA LEU A 203 22.59 -27.40 10.36
C LEU A 203 22.89 -26.69 11.70
N GLU A 204 23.68 -27.32 12.56
CA GLU A 204 24.01 -26.80 13.89
C GLU A 204 25.50 -26.51 14.07
N ASN A 205 26.31 -26.63 13.01
CA ASN A 205 27.77 -26.48 13.10
C ASN A 205 28.17 -25.00 13.16
N PRO A 206 28.61 -24.47 14.32
CA PRO A 206 28.85 -23.03 14.50
C PRO A 206 30.00 -22.48 13.66
N ASN A 207 30.81 -23.34 13.03
CA ASN A 207 31.92 -22.94 12.17
C ASN A 207 31.49 -22.63 10.72
N LEU A 208 30.19 -22.76 10.40
CA LEU A 208 29.63 -22.49 9.08
C LEU A 208 28.89 -21.15 9.02
N TYR A 209 28.63 -20.68 7.82
CA TYR A 209 27.92 -19.43 7.57
C TYR A 209 26.41 -19.68 7.50
N HIS A 210 25.71 -19.39 8.60
CA HIS A 210 24.27 -19.62 8.73
C HIS A 210 23.42 -18.42 8.32
N TYR A 211 22.46 -18.66 7.44
CA TYR A 211 21.51 -17.68 6.94
C TYR A 211 20.11 -18.01 7.42
N ALA A 212 19.38 -17.03 7.95
CA ALA A 212 17.96 -17.13 8.23
C ALA A 212 17.16 -16.39 7.15
N LEU A 213 16.19 -17.07 6.54
CA LEU A 213 15.33 -16.52 5.50
C LEU A 213 13.88 -16.95 5.73
N PHE A 214 13.01 -16.02 6.09
CA PHE A 214 11.61 -16.32 6.41
C PHE A 214 10.69 -15.80 5.31
N SER A 215 10.02 -16.70 4.58
CA SER A 215 9.23 -16.32 3.40
C SER A 215 8.08 -17.27 3.10
N ASP A 216 6.99 -16.70 2.60
CA ASP A 216 5.84 -17.40 2.00
C ASP A 216 5.95 -17.47 0.46
N ASN A 217 7.06 -17.02 -0.12
CA ASN A 217 7.24 -16.89 -1.56
C ASN A 217 8.43 -17.70 -2.06
N VAL A 218 8.13 -18.82 -2.71
CA VAL A 218 9.12 -19.76 -3.25
C VAL A 218 10.10 -19.08 -4.22
N LEU A 219 9.61 -18.22 -5.12
CA LEU A 219 10.46 -17.57 -6.11
C LEU A 219 11.39 -16.55 -5.45
N ALA A 220 10.86 -15.74 -4.53
CA ALA A 220 11.64 -14.77 -3.78
C ALA A 220 12.77 -15.46 -3.00
N ALA A 221 12.43 -16.49 -2.22
CA ALA A 221 13.42 -17.27 -1.48
C ALA A 221 14.47 -17.92 -2.40
N SER A 222 14.04 -18.45 -3.55
CA SER A 222 14.96 -19.03 -4.54
C SER A 222 15.98 -18.03 -5.07
N VAL A 223 15.56 -16.79 -5.32
CA VAL A 223 16.44 -15.73 -5.82
C VAL A 223 17.47 -15.34 -4.76
N VAL A 224 17.06 -15.21 -3.49
CA VAL A 224 17.98 -14.90 -2.39
C VAL A 224 19.04 -15.99 -2.24
N VAL A 225 18.61 -17.26 -2.15
CA VAL A 225 19.54 -18.40 -2.00
C VAL A 225 20.47 -18.50 -3.20
N ASN A 226 19.92 -18.48 -4.42
CA ASN A 226 20.71 -18.65 -5.63
C ASN A 226 21.69 -17.49 -5.85
N SER A 227 21.25 -16.24 -5.67
CA SER A 227 22.14 -15.07 -5.78
C SER A 227 23.25 -15.08 -4.73
N THR A 228 22.96 -15.53 -3.51
CA THR A 228 23.98 -15.67 -2.46
C THR A 228 25.03 -16.71 -2.84
N ILE A 229 24.60 -17.88 -3.32
CA ILE A 229 25.52 -18.97 -3.67
C ILE A 229 26.30 -18.72 -4.95
N MET A 230 25.69 -18.10 -5.95
CA MET A 230 26.37 -17.73 -7.19
C MET A 230 27.53 -16.75 -6.97
N ASN A 231 27.49 -15.98 -5.87
CA ASN A 231 28.52 -15.02 -5.52
C ASN A 231 29.41 -15.48 -4.35
N ALA A 232 29.18 -16.67 -3.80
CA ALA A 232 29.94 -17.21 -2.67
C ALA A 232 31.29 -17.80 -3.12
N MET A 233 32.35 -17.52 -2.36
CA MET A 233 33.68 -18.09 -2.64
C MET A 233 33.77 -19.57 -2.27
N GLU A 234 33.14 -19.99 -1.18
CA GLU A 234 33.17 -21.38 -0.66
C GLU A 234 31.74 -21.90 -0.42
N PRO A 235 30.95 -22.19 -1.47
CA PRO A 235 29.52 -22.52 -1.35
C PRO A 235 29.18 -23.64 -0.35
N GLU A 236 30.07 -24.62 -0.16
CA GLU A 236 29.91 -25.71 0.81
C GLU A 236 29.85 -25.27 2.27
N LYS A 237 30.33 -24.07 2.60
CA LYS A 237 30.30 -23.52 3.96
C LYS A 237 29.02 -22.76 4.30
N HIS A 238 28.12 -22.59 3.34
CA HIS A 238 26.88 -21.83 3.52
C HIS A 238 25.72 -22.75 3.90
N VAL A 239 24.95 -22.35 4.91
CA VAL A 239 23.79 -23.08 5.44
C VAL A 239 22.59 -22.16 5.46
N PHE A 240 21.57 -22.46 4.67
CA PHE A 240 20.32 -21.69 4.64
C PHE A 240 19.24 -22.39 5.46
N HIS A 241 18.70 -21.66 6.41
CA HIS A 241 17.55 -22.06 7.20
C HIS A 241 16.34 -21.25 6.75
N LEU A 242 15.46 -21.89 5.98
CA LEU A 242 14.24 -21.29 5.46
C LEU A 242 13.09 -21.62 6.39
N VAL A 243 12.35 -20.61 6.83
CA VAL A 243 11.10 -20.83 7.57
C VAL A 243 9.93 -20.34 6.73
N THR A 244 8.93 -21.19 6.58
CA THR A 244 7.73 -20.89 5.80
C THR A 244 6.47 -21.36 6.54
N ASP A 245 5.30 -21.02 6.03
CA ASP A 245 4.03 -21.48 6.58
C ASP A 245 3.64 -22.87 6.06
N LYS A 246 2.68 -23.52 6.72
CA LYS A 246 2.18 -24.84 6.31
C LYS A 246 1.66 -24.89 4.87
N LEU A 247 1.15 -23.78 4.33
CA LEU A 247 0.59 -23.74 2.97
C LEU A 247 1.69 -23.79 1.92
N ASN A 248 2.83 -23.17 2.20
CA ASN A 248 3.96 -23.06 1.27
C ASN A 248 5.06 -24.10 1.55
N PHE A 249 5.01 -24.81 2.68
CA PHE A 249 6.01 -25.81 3.08
C PHE A 249 6.30 -26.85 1.99
N GLY A 250 5.26 -27.45 1.40
CA GLY A 250 5.45 -28.45 0.35
C GLY A 250 6.10 -27.86 -0.90
N ALA A 251 5.61 -26.70 -1.36
CA ALA A 251 6.15 -26.00 -2.52
C ALA A 251 7.62 -25.61 -2.34
N MET A 252 7.95 -25.05 -1.18
CA MET A 252 9.31 -24.60 -0.84
C MET A 252 10.28 -25.79 -0.82
N ASN A 253 9.91 -26.89 -0.15
CA ASN A 253 10.74 -28.10 -0.15
C ASN A 253 10.93 -28.65 -1.56
N MET A 254 9.84 -28.84 -2.33
CA MET A 254 9.94 -29.38 -3.68
C MET A 254 10.84 -28.54 -4.59
N TRP A 255 10.73 -27.21 -4.50
CA TRP A 255 11.55 -26.32 -5.32
C TRP A 255 13.04 -26.59 -5.12
N PHE A 256 13.50 -26.67 -3.88
CA PHE A 256 14.91 -26.88 -3.57
C PHE A 256 15.36 -28.34 -3.72
N LEU A 257 14.44 -29.31 -3.70
CA LEU A 257 14.74 -30.69 -4.10
C LEU A 257 14.99 -30.80 -5.61
N LEU A 258 14.18 -30.09 -6.41
CA LEU A 258 14.35 -30.03 -7.88
C LEU A 258 15.52 -29.13 -8.30
N ASN A 259 15.81 -28.09 -7.51
CA ASN A 259 16.81 -27.06 -7.81
C ASN A 259 17.77 -26.90 -6.61
N PRO A 260 18.63 -27.89 -6.34
CA PRO A 260 19.54 -27.83 -5.21
C PRO A 260 20.53 -26.65 -5.36
N PRO A 261 20.82 -25.89 -4.29
CA PRO A 261 21.69 -24.72 -4.34
C PRO A 261 23.19 -25.08 -4.38
N GLY A 262 23.58 -25.90 -5.36
CA GLY A 262 24.95 -26.38 -5.53
C GLY A 262 25.45 -27.18 -4.33
N LYS A 263 26.53 -26.72 -3.69
CA LYS A 263 27.12 -27.33 -2.49
C LYS A 263 26.59 -26.73 -1.18
N ALA A 264 25.71 -25.74 -1.21
CA ALA A 264 25.19 -25.18 0.03
C ALA A 264 24.30 -26.20 0.75
N THR A 265 24.24 -26.09 2.08
CA THR A 265 23.25 -26.82 2.88
C THR A 265 21.96 -26.00 2.91
N ILE A 266 20.82 -26.65 2.75
CA ILE A 266 19.52 -26.00 2.86
C ILE A 266 18.58 -26.82 3.72
N HIS A 267 17.80 -26.13 4.56
CA HIS A 267 16.75 -26.71 5.36
C HIS A 267 15.50 -25.83 5.28
N VAL A 268 14.34 -26.47 5.23
CA VAL A 268 13.04 -25.79 5.21
C VAL A 268 12.25 -26.26 6.42
N GLU A 269 11.86 -25.32 7.26
CA GLU A 269 11.07 -25.53 8.47
C GLU A 269 9.68 -24.93 8.29
N ASN A 270 8.69 -25.60 8.87
CA ASN A 270 7.33 -25.08 8.97
C ASN A 270 7.17 -24.36 10.31
N VAL A 271 6.77 -23.09 10.27
CA VAL A 271 6.49 -22.31 11.49
C VAL A 271 5.45 -22.98 12.40
N ASP A 272 4.48 -23.69 11.82
CA ASP A 272 3.41 -24.35 12.57
C ASP A 272 3.94 -25.54 13.41
N ASP A 273 5.15 -26.04 13.13
CA ASP A 273 5.78 -27.13 13.89
C ASP A 273 6.54 -26.62 15.14
N PHE A 274 6.70 -25.29 15.29
CA PHE A 274 7.36 -24.68 16.44
C PHE A 274 6.48 -24.74 17.69
N LYS A 275 6.62 -25.81 18.47
CA LYS A 275 5.83 -26.04 19.70
C LYS A 275 5.91 -24.91 20.75
N TRP A 276 7.04 -24.20 20.80
CA TRP A 276 7.24 -23.07 21.70
C TRP A 276 6.51 -21.80 21.24
N LEU A 277 6.15 -21.72 19.95
CA LEU A 277 5.47 -20.58 19.36
C LEU A 277 3.96 -20.73 19.56
N ASN A 278 3.46 -20.19 20.66
CA ASN A 278 2.04 -20.19 21.01
C ASN A 278 1.63 -18.86 21.66
N SER A 279 0.33 -18.61 21.82
CA SER A 279 -0.19 -17.36 22.40
C SER A 279 0.16 -17.13 23.87
N SER A 280 0.59 -18.17 24.60
CA SER A 280 1.10 -17.98 25.97
C SER A 280 2.49 -17.35 25.98
N TYR A 281 3.33 -17.67 24.99
CA TYR A 281 4.70 -17.16 24.89
C TYR A 281 4.83 -15.91 24.00
N CYS A 282 4.12 -15.88 22.86
CA CYS A 282 4.23 -14.82 21.85
C CYS A 282 3.09 -13.79 22.00
N PRO A 283 3.39 -12.54 22.40
CA PRO A 283 2.37 -11.50 22.54
C PRO A 283 1.61 -11.21 21.25
N VAL A 284 2.29 -11.27 20.11
CA VAL A 284 1.67 -11.00 18.81
C VAL A 284 0.65 -12.06 18.46
N LEU A 285 0.94 -13.35 18.68
CA LEU A 285 -0.04 -14.42 18.49
C LEU A 285 -1.25 -14.23 19.39
N ARG A 286 -1.03 -13.90 20.66
CA ARG A 286 -2.12 -13.63 21.60
C ARG A 286 -3.02 -12.50 21.12
N GLN A 287 -2.42 -11.43 20.63
CA GLN A 287 -3.14 -10.29 20.07
C GLN A 287 -3.90 -10.66 18.79
N LEU A 288 -3.29 -11.44 17.88
CA LEU A 288 -3.90 -11.95 16.65
C LEU A 288 -5.11 -12.87 16.90
N GLU A 289 -5.04 -13.68 17.96
CA GLU A 289 -6.12 -14.59 18.35
C GLU A 289 -7.30 -13.87 19.01
N SER A 290 -7.11 -12.63 19.50
CA SER A 290 -8.12 -11.85 20.22
C SER A 290 -9.34 -11.52 19.35
N ALA A 291 -10.53 -11.51 19.98
CA ALA A 291 -11.78 -11.18 19.30
C ALA A 291 -11.75 -9.76 18.71
N ALA A 292 -11.17 -8.79 19.43
CA ALA A 292 -11.03 -7.42 18.98
C ALA A 292 -10.17 -7.30 17.71
N MET A 293 -9.10 -8.10 17.59
CA MET A 293 -8.26 -8.10 16.39
C MET A 293 -8.95 -8.79 15.22
N LYS A 294 -9.65 -9.90 15.47
CA LYS A 294 -10.47 -10.54 14.44
C LYS A 294 -11.54 -9.60 13.92
N GLU A 295 -12.18 -8.82 14.79
CA GLU A 295 -13.18 -7.82 14.39
C GLU A 295 -12.55 -6.65 13.61
N TYR A 296 -11.40 -6.15 14.05
CA TYR A 296 -10.68 -5.05 13.39
C TYR A 296 -10.25 -5.40 11.95
N TYR A 297 -9.80 -6.63 11.70
CA TYR A 297 -9.30 -7.07 10.38
C TYR A 297 -10.37 -7.73 9.50
N PHE A 298 -11.27 -8.53 10.06
CA PHE A 298 -12.21 -9.35 9.30
C PHE A 298 -13.62 -8.79 9.22
N THR A 299 -13.98 -7.77 10.03
CA THR A 299 -15.31 -7.13 9.92
C THR A 299 -15.28 -6.03 8.84
N SER A 300 -16.01 -6.30 7.76
CA SER A 300 -16.12 -5.49 6.55
C SER A 300 -17.16 -4.35 6.64
N ASP A 301 -17.81 -4.15 7.79
CA ASP A 301 -19.00 -3.30 7.82
C ASP A 301 -19.12 -2.49 9.11
N HIS A 302 -18.64 -1.23 9.11
CA HIS A 302 -19.30 -0.16 9.87
C HIS A 302 -19.32 1.13 9.07
N ARG A 303 -20.52 1.47 8.58
CA ARG A 303 -20.94 2.74 7.99
C ARG A 303 -20.97 3.93 8.99
N SER A 304 -20.25 3.89 10.10
CA SER A 304 -20.46 4.86 11.19
C SER A 304 -19.19 5.38 11.87
N THR A 305 -18.19 5.79 11.10
CA THR A 305 -17.25 6.83 11.54
C THR A 305 -16.87 7.72 10.36
N LEU A 306 -17.78 8.67 10.06
CA LEU A 306 -17.53 9.80 9.15
C LEU A 306 -16.35 10.71 9.60
N SER A 307 -15.72 10.43 10.74
CA SER A 307 -14.55 11.15 11.28
C SER A 307 -13.21 10.42 11.14
N ALA A 308 -13.19 9.11 10.82
CA ALA A 308 -11.95 8.38 10.62
C ALA A 308 -11.64 8.36 9.11
N GLY A 309 -10.69 9.21 8.70
CA GLY A 309 -10.30 9.39 7.31
C GLY A 309 -10.04 8.07 6.56
N SER A 310 -10.13 8.13 5.24
CA SER A 310 -9.86 7.06 4.29
C SER A 310 -8.44 6.45 4.37
N SER A 311 -7.62 6.89 5.32
CA SER A 311 -6.31 6.33 5.61
C SER A 311 -6.41 4.87 6.05
N ASN A 312 -7.39 4.48 6.87
CA ASN A 312 -7.38 3.16 7.55
C ASN A 312 -7.54 1.92 6.66
N LEU A 313 -7.92 2.05 5.38
CA LEU A 313 -8.08 0.88 4.49
C LEU A 313 -6.74 0.34 3.96
N LYS A 314 -5.69 1.18 3.87
CA LYS A 314 -4.33 0.77 3.43
C LYS A 314 -3.70 -0.26 4.37
N TYR A 315 -4.10 -0.21 5.64
CA TYR A 315 -3.46 -0.86 6.79
C TYR A 315 -4.01 -2.27 7.12
N ARG A 316 -4.96 -2.78 6.32
CA ARG A 316 -5.47 -4.16 6.42
C ARG A 316 -4.72 -5.10 5.46
N ASN A 317 -3.40 -5.20 5.58
CA ASN A 317 -2.62 -6.19 4.81
C ASN A 317 -2.38 -7.43 5.69
N PRO A 318 -2.90 -8.63 5.31
CA PRO A 318 -2.66 -9.89 6.01
C PRO A 318 -1.17 -10.24 6.15
N LYS A 319 -0.28 -9.73 5.27
CA LYS A 319 1.17 -9.93 5.43
C LYS A 319 1.72 -9.36 6.74
N TYR A 320 1.13 -8.28 7.27
CA TYR A 320 1.53 -7.73 8.58
C TYR A 320 1.07 -8.59 9.76
N LEU A 321 0.17 -9.55 9.52
CA LEU A 321 -0.24 -10.57 10.49
C LEU A 321 0.55 -11.86 10.31
N SER A 322 1.38 -11.96 9.26
CA SER A 322 2.18 -13.16 9.04
C SER A 322 3.20 -13.28 10.16
N MET A 323 3.13 -14.41 10.87
CA MET A 323 4.07 -14.74 11.92
C MET A 323 5.52 -14.80 11.45
N LEU A 324 5.75 -15.06 10.15
CA LEU A 324 7.08 -15.04 9.54
C LEU A 324 7.79 -13.69 9.76
N ASN A 325 7.05 -12.57 9.74
CA ASN A 325 7.61 -11.24 10.01
C ASN A 325 7.99 -11.03 11.48
N HIS A 326 7.44 -11.82 12.40
CA HIS A 326 7.70 -11.71 13.82
C HIS A 326 8.76 -12.70 14.31
N LEU A 327 8.91 -13.84 13.61
CA LEU A 327 9.92 -14.86 13.92
C LEU A 327 11.35 -14.32 13.98
N ARG A 328 11.65 -13.23 13.27
CA ARG A 328 12.98 -12.59 13.31
C ARG A 328 13.41 -12.16 14.73
N PHE A 329 12.46 -11.91 15.62
CA PHE A 329 12.73 -11.59 17.03
C PHE A 329 12.91 -12.82 17.92
N TYR A 330 12.79 -14.01 17.32
CA TYR A 330 12.92 -15.30 17.96
C TYR A 330 14.07 -16.13 17.38
N LEU A 331 15.01 -15.50 16.66
CA LEU A 331 16.18 -16.18 16.10
C LEU A 331 16.93 -17.07 17.12
N PRO A 332 17.13 -16.67 18.39
CA PRO A 332 17.75 -17.55 19.38
C PRO A 332 16.88 -18.74 19.81
N GLN A 333 15.54 -18.64 19.71
CA GLN A 333 14.61 -19.73 20.00
C GLN A 333 14.56 -20.72 18.83
N VAL A 334 14.63 -20.21 17.59
CA VAL A 334 14.69 -21.04 16.39
C VAL A 334 16.05 -21.76 16.31
N TYR A 335 17.15 -21.04 16.54
CA TYR A 335 18.52 -21.57 16.40
C TYR A 335 19.36 -21.44 17.69
N PRO A 336 19.01 -22.16 18.77
CA PRO A 336 19.62 -21.96 20.09
C PRO A 336 21.11 -22.32 20.18
N LYS A 337 21.58 -23.21 19.29
CA LYS A 337 22.97 -23.71 19.25
C LYS A 337 23.92 -22.84 18.44
N LEU A 338 23.40 -21.87 17.67
CA LEU A 338 24.22 -20.98 16.87
C LEU A 338 24.66 -19.75 17.67
N ASP A 339 25.82 -19.23 17.30
CA ASP A 339 26.43 -18.06 17.94
C ASP A 339 26.16 -16.77 17.15
N LYS A 340 26.22 -16.86 15.81
CA LYS A 340 26.01 -15.73 14.90
C LYS A 340 25.19 -16.21 13.70
N ILE A 341 24.30 -15.37 13.20
CA ILE A 341 23.47 -15.69 12.04
C ILE A 341 23.25 -14.43 11.20
N LEU A 342 23.24 -14.57 9.87
CA LEU A 342 22.86 -13.50 8.96
C LEU A 342 21.39 -13.65 8.56
N PHE A 343 20.56 -12.68 8.90
CA PHE A 343 19.19 -12.62 8.44
C PHE A 343 19.11 -11.93 7.08
N LEU A 344 18.34 -12.50 6.16
CA LEU A 344 18.06 -11.96 4.83
C LEU A 344 16.54 -11.88 4.62
N ASP A 345 16.03 -10.70 4.26
CA ASP A 345 14.65 -10.56 3.76
C ASP A 345 14.52 -11.25 2.38
N ASP A 346 13.29 -11.57 1.96
CA ASP A 346 13.02 -12.27 0.71
C ASP A 346 13.02 -11.38 -0.54
N ASP A 347 13.12 -10.05 -0.37
CA ASP A 347 13.13 -9.05 -1.43
C ASP A 347 14.53 -8.51 -1.77
N ILE A 348 15.57 -9.33 -1.54
CA ILE A 348 16.97 -8.96 -1.81
C ILE A 348 17.60 -9.78 -2.95
N VAL A 349 18.67 -9.25 -3.52
CA VAL A 349 19.57 -9.96 -4.45
C VAL A 349 21.00 -9.72 -4.02
N VAL A 350 21.74 -10.79 -3.74
CA VAL A 350 23.14 -10.71 -3.34
C VAL A 350 24.03 -10.64 -4.58
N GLN A 351 24.98 -9.70 -4.60
CA GLN A 351 25.88 -9.46 -5.73
C GLN A 351 27.36 -9.68 -5.41
N LYS A 352 27.69 -9.98 -4.15
CA LYS A 352 29.05 -10.21 -3.67
C LYS A 352 29.04 -11.22 -2.53
N ASP A 353 30.19 -11.84 -2.31
CA ASP A 353 30.41 -12.72 -1.17
C ASP A 353 30.14 -11.99 0.16
N LEU A 354 29.35 -12.62 1.03
CA LEU A 354 28.90 -12.05 2.31
C LEU A 354 29.71 -12.56 3.51
N THR A 355 30.70 -13.45 3.32
CA THR A 355 31.38 -14.13 4.42
C THR A 355 32.13 -13.17 5.33
N ALA A 356 32.63 -12.05 4.78
CA ALA A 356 33.29 -10.99 5.53
C ALA A 356 32.44 -10.43 6.69
N LEU A 357 31.10 -10.53 6.62
CA LEU A 357 30.20 -10.07 7.68
C LEU A 357 30.35 -10.85 8.99
N TRP A 358 30.78 -12.11 8.94
CA TRP A 358 31.01 -12.91 10.15
C TRP A 358 32.23 -12.43 10.93
N SER A 359 33.20 -11.81 10.26
CA SER A 359 34.42 -11.28 10.86
C SER A 359 34.25 -9.86 11.42
N VAL A 360 33.10 -9.22 11.20
CA VAL A 360 32.81 -7.89 11.76
C VAL A 360 32.69 -7.99 13.27
N ASP A 361 33.47 -7.16 13.97
CA ASP A 361 33.34 -6.96 15.42
C ASP A 361 32.11 -6.08 15.70
N LEU A 362 31.13 -6.65 16.40
CA LEU A 362 29.91 -5.94 16.78
C LEU A 362 30.09 -5.10 18.05
N ASN A 363 31.29 -5.06 18.66
CA ASN A 363 31.60 -4.30 19.86
C ASN A 363 30.62 -4.58 21.02
N GLY A 364 30.23 -5.85 21.17
CA GLY A 364 29.25 -6.29 22.17
C GLY A 364 27.78 -5.92 21.86
N ASN A 365 27.50 -5.37 20.68
CA ASN A 365 26.13 -5.17 20.20
C ASN A 365 25.52 -6.46 19.65
N VAL A 366 24.19 -6.54 19.70
CA VAL A 366 23.44 -7.72 19.25
C VAL A 366 23.29 -7.76 17.74
N ASN A 367 23.24 -6.59 17.10
CA ASN A 367 22.96 -6.44 15.68
C ASN A 367 24.06 -5.62 14.99
N GLY A 368 24.48 -6.07 13.80
CA GLY A 368 25.16 -5.25 12.80
C GLY A 368 24.23 -5.04 11.60
N ALA A 369 23.98 -3.78 11.26
CA ALA A 369 23.07 -3.38 10.19
C ALA A 369 23.71 -2.35 9.26
N VAL A 370 23.17 -2.22 8.05
CA VAL A 370 23.54 -1.14 7.14
C VAL A 370 22.92 0.17 7.62
N GLU A 371 23.74 1.22 7.70
CA GLU A 371 23.24 2.55 8.03
C GLU A 371 22.31 3.06 6.93
N THR A 372 21.10 3.41 7.31
CA THR A 372 20.11 3.98 6.39
C THR A 372 19.78 5.42 6.74
N CYS A 373 20.62 6.16 7.47
CA CYS A 373 20.29 7.52 7.90
C CYS A 373 20.56 8.57 6.80
N GLY A 374 19.73 8.57 5.75
CA GLY A 374 19.76 9.55 4.67
C GLY A 374 18.46 10.35 4.54
N GLU A 375 18.41 11.35 3.66
CA GLU A 375 17.24 12.25 3.47
C GLU A 375 15.92 11.50 3.18
N SER A 376 16.01 10.36 2.49
CA SER A 376 14.89 9.52 2.06
C SER A 376 14.43 8.51 3.12
N PHE A 377 15.23 8.28 4.17
CA PHE A 377 14.93 7.31 5.21
C PHE A 377 14.55 8.02 6.51
N HIS A 378 13.55 7.46 7.18
CA HIS A 378 12.87 8.15 8.25
C HIS A 378 13.57 7.91 9.59
N ARG A 379 13.55 8.93 10.45
CA ARG A 379 14.00 8.84 11.84
C ARG A 379 12.88 8.25 12.69
N PHE A 380 13.17 8.01 13.97
CA PHE A 380 12.19 7.43 14.89
C PHE A 380 10.92 8.27 15.01
N ASP A 381 10.98 9.60 14.87
CA ASP A 381 9.83 10.52 14.90
C ASP A 381 8.67 10.14 13.95
N LYS A 382 9.00 9.50 12.83
CA LYS A 382 8.03 9.02 11.83
C LYS A 382 7.49 7.63 12.14
N TYR A 383 8.19 6.85 12.96
CA TYR A 383 7.85 5.46 13.29
C TYR A 383 7.12 5.34 14.63
N LEU A 384 7.51 6.15 15.61
CA LEU A 384 7.04 6.08 16.99
C LEU A 384 6.18 7.31 17.33
N ASN A 385 5.19 7.12 18.19
CA ASN A 385 4.34 8.19 18.67
C ASN A 385 5.00 8.91 19.86
N PHE A 386 5.80 9.95 19.57
CA PHE A 386 6.48 10.76 20.59
C PHE A 386 5.53 11.62 21.45
N SER A 387 4.24 11.70 21.12
CA SER A 387 3.25 12.27 22.05
C SER A 387 2.98 11.34 23.24
N ASN A 388 3.37 10.05 23.15
CA ASN A 388 3.24 9.12 24.27
C ASN A 388 4.48 9.21 25.20
N PRO A 389 4.30 9.43 26.51
CA PRO A 389 5.41 9.53 27.46
C PRO A 389 6.34 8.31 27.47
N HIS A 390 5.82 7.10 27.25
CA HIS A 390 6.64 5.89 27.23
C HIS A 390 7.63 5.88 26.06
N ILE A 391 7.26 6.48 24.92
CA ILE A 391 8.18 6.63 23.78
C ILE A 391 9.18 7.76 24.06
N ALA A 392 8.68 8.94 24.41
CA ALA A 392 9.51 10.14 24.60
C ALA A 392 10.59 9.98 25.68
N GLN A 393 10.36 9.12 26.68
CA GLN A 393 11.34 8.85 27.75
C GLN A 393 12.41 7.82 27.37
N ASN A 394 12.16 6.97 26.36
CA ASN A 394 13.05 5.84 26.04
C ASN A 394 13.75 5.98 24.68
N PHE A 395 13.26 6.84 23.80
CA PHE A 395 13.78 7.00 22.45
C PHE A 395 14.10 8.46 22.15
N ASP A 396 15.08 8.69 21.29
CA ASP A 396 15.35 9.99 20.70
C ASP A 396 14.60 10.10 19.36
N PRO A 397 13.77 11.14 19.13
CA PRO A 397 13.10 11.34 17.84
C PRO A 397 14.08 11.49 16.67
N ASN A 398 15.30 11.95 16.94
CA ASN A 398 16.34 12.13 15.94
C ASN A 398 17.16 10.87 15.66
N ALA A 399 16.99 9.81 16.47
CA ALA A 399 17.70 8.56 16.25
C ALA A 399 17.31 7.95 14.89
N CYS A 400 18.33 7.42 14.23
CA CYS A 400 18.19 6.79 12.94
C CYS A 400 17.59 5.39 13.11
N GLY A 401 16.57 5.08 12.31
CA GLY A 401 16.21 3.69 12.05
C GLY A 401 17.21 3.04 11.10
N TRP A 402 17.29 1.72 11.17
CA TRP A 402 17.99 0.90 10.18
C TRP A 402 16.99 0.01 9.43
N ALA A 403 17.42 -0.51 8.29
CA ALA A 403 16.62 -1.47 7.53
C ALA A 403 16.88 -2.90 7.99
N TYR A 404 15.80 -3.68 8.11
CA TYR A 404 15.88 -5.09 8.48
C TYR A 404 16.34 -6.02 7.33
N GLY A 405 16.48 -5.51 6.10
CA GLY A 405 16.70 -6.31 4.89
C GLY A 405 17.89 -7.28 4.94
N MET A 406 19.00 -6.86 5.55
CA MET A 406 20.17 -7.71 5.80
C MET A 406 20.80 -7.31 7.13
N ASN A 407 20.83 -8.23 8.09
CA ASN A 407 21.33 -7.95 9.45
C ASN A 407 22.12 -9.15 9.97
N ILE A 408 23.31 -8.89 10.52
CA ILE A 408 24.11 -9.92 11.20
C ILE A 408 23.82 -9.85 12.70
N PHE A 409 23.41 -10.97 13.30
CA PHE A 409 23.04 -11.03 14.70
C PHE A 409 23.99 -11.90 15.51
N ASP A 410 24.47 -11.39 16.64
CA ASP A 410 25.14 -12.17 17.68
C ASP A 410 24.07 -12.74 18.63
N LEU A 411 23.81 -14.04 18.50
CA LEU A 411 22.80 -14.76 19.26
C LEU A 411 23.23 -14.97 20.73
N LYS A 412 24.54 -15.01 21.03
CA LYS A 412 25.03 -15.05 22.42
C LYS A 412 24.71 -13.74 23.13
N ALA A 413 25.04 -12.61 22.51
CA ALA A 413 24.71 -11.28 23.03
C ALA A 413 23.19 -11.08 23.12
N TRP A 414 22.43 -11.54 22.13
CA TRP A 414 20.96 -11.50 22.13
C TRP A 414 20.39 -12.21 23.36
N LYS A 415 20.82 -13.45 23.61
CA LYS A 415 20.41 -14.25 24.78
C LYS A 415 20.80 -13.58 26.09
N LYS A 416 22.04 -13.08 26.21
CA LYS A 416 22.54 -12.42 27.42
C LYS A 416 21.77 -11.14 27.77
N LYS A 417 21.35 -10.37 26.76
CA LYS A 417 20.63 -9.10 26.92
C LYS A 417 19.10 -9.25 26.90
N ASP A 418 18.59 -10.48 26.73
CA ASP A 418 17.17 -10.81 26.62
C ASP A 418 16.40 -9.90 25.64
N ILE A 419 16.92 -9.74 24.42
CA ILE A 419 16.28 -8.86 23.42
C ILE A 419 14.87 -9.37 23.06
N THR A 420 14.62 -10.68 23.08
CA THR A 420 13.28 -11.25 22.87
C THR A 420 12.31 -10.85 24.00
N GLY A 421 12.75 -10.85 25.26
CA GLY A 421 11.95 -10.35 26.38
C GLY A 421 11.66 -8.84 26.29
N ILE A 422 12.64 -8.03 25.89
CA ILE A 422 12.44 -6.60 25.60
C ILE A 422 11.39 -6.43 24.49
N TYR A 423 11.50 -7.21 23.42
CA TYR A 423 10.53 -7.24 22.34
C TYR A 423 9.11 -7.56 22.86
N HIS A 424 8.97 -8.59 23.71
CA HIS A 424 7.69 -8.95 24.31
C HIS A 424 7.09 -7.81 25.14
N ARG A 425 7.91 -7.16 25.97
CA ARG A 425 7.48 -6.02 26.80
C ARG A 425 6.90 -4.91 25.94
N TRP A 426 7.59 -4.51 24.88
CA TRP A 426 7.13 -3.47 23.97
C TRP A 426 5.85 -3.87 23.23
N GLN A 427 5.74 -5.12 22.77
CA GLN A 427 4.50 -5.61 22.13
C GLN A 427 3.30 -5.59 23.07
N ASN A 428 3.49 -5.99 24.32
CA ASN A 428 2.43 -5.91 25.34
C ASN A 428 2.01 -4.45 25.60
N MET A 429 2.97 -3.52 25.69
CA MET A 429 2.65 -2.10 25.92
C MET A 429 1.96 -1.44 24.71
N ASN A 430 2.11 -2.00 23.51
CA ASN A 430 1.47 -1.49 22.29
C ASN A 430 0.22 -2.29 21.88
N GLU A 431 -0.44 -2.99 22.81
CA GLU A 431 -1.67 -3.75 22.52
C GLU A 431 -2.77 -2.85 21.91
N ASP A 432 -2.91 -1.62 22.42
CA ASP A 432 -3.85 -0.62 21.92
C ASP A 432 -3.35 0.15 20.69
N ARG A 433 -2.13 -0.15 20.20
CA ARG A 433 -1.50 0.44 19.00
C ARG A 433 -1.27 1.95 19.08
N VAL A 434 -1.13 2.48 20.29
CA VAL A 434 -0.93 3.91 20.57
C VAL A 434 0.53 4.30 20.48
N LEU A 435 1.47 3.37 20.70
CA LEU A 435 2.91 3.65 20.70
C LEU A 435 3.50 3.69 19.28
N TRP A 436 3.06 2.81 18.39
CA TRP A 436 3.38 2.84 16.95
C TRP A 436 2.32 2.10 16.13
N LYS A 437 2.19 2.46 14.86
CA LYS A 437 1.31 1.78 13.89
C LYS A 437 2.06 0.64 13.20
N LEU A 438 1.43 -0.54 13.07
CA LEU A 438 2.03 -1.80 12.58
C LEU A 438 2.89 -1.72 11.30
N GLU A 439 2.67 -0.74 10.41
CA GLU A 439 3.53 -0.55 9.23
C GLU A 439 4.98 -0.16 9.56
N HIS A 440 5.26 0.27 10.79
CA HIS A 440 6.54 0.88 11.21
C HIS A 440 7.42 -0.10 11.99
N PHE A 441 6.92 -1.31 12.26
CA PHE A 441 7.58 -2.33 13.09
C PHE A 441 8.90 -2.86 12.51
N ARG A 442 9.18 -2.64 11.21
CA ARG A 442 10.39 -3.13 10.54
C ARG A 442 11.66 -2.30 10.78
N ARG A 443 11.61 -1.13 11.44
CA ARG A 443 12.68 -0.12 11.32
C ARG A 443 13.12 0.60 12.60
N ALA A 444 12.66 0.18 13.79
CA ALA A 444 12.82 0.98 15.00
C ALA A 444 13.40 0.26 16.24
N TYR A 445 13.89 -0.99 16.14
CA TYR A 445 14.28 -1.77 17.34
C TYR A 445 15.48 -2.66 17.18
#